data_AF-A0A959SA81-F1
#
_entry.id   AF-A0A959SA81-F1
#
_cell.length_a   1.000
_cell.length_b   1.000
_cell.length_c   1.000
_cell.angle_alpha   90.00
_cell.angle_beta   90.00
_cell.angle_gamma   90.00
#
_symmetry.space_group_name_H-M   'P 1'
#
loop_
_entity.id
_entity.type
_entity.pdbx_description
1 polymer ?
#
loop_
_entity_poly.entity_id
_entity_poly.type
_entity_poly.pdbx_seq_one_letter_code
_entity_poly.pdbx_strand_id
1 'polypeptide(L)'
;MNLQPHIIRTLLQALLFAAAILLSIATHAQVQMAFSGHVVMPDPGPHDVTMTVVNGTDTTTMAVRPNGAFSFFKTVEDGATVTVSCPGYITKEVVFNTAGAGNMVCTEQVRFNVVMERQPVAQEVAYAAPVGSIDLTATRRGCTPHFRPVVPGTVDRHTVTAAR
;
A
#
# COMPACT_ATOMS: atom_id res chain seq x y z
N MET A 1 52.94 -8.80 -30.76
CA MET A 1 51.78 -8.93 -31.65
C MET A 1 50.95 -7.67 -31.53
N ASN A 2 50.91 -6.83 -32.56
CA ASN A 2 50.08 -5.62 -32.57
C ASN A 2 48.67 -6.00 -33.04
N LEU A 3 47.67 -5.77 -32.19
CA LEU A 3 46.26 -5.94 -32.54
C LEU A 3 45.89 -4.94 -33.65
N GLN A 4 45.29 -5.44 -34.73
CA GLN A 4 44.91 -4.59 -35.85
C GLN A 4 43.83 -3.57 -35.41
N PRO A 5 43.90 -2.32 -35.88
CA PRO A 5 43.08 -1.20 -35.38
C PRO A 5 41.56 -1.40 -35.56
N HIS A 6 41.14 -2.25 -36.50
CA HIS A 6 39.72 -2.58 -36.69
C HIS A 6 39.16 -3.52 -35.61
N ILE A 7 40.01 -4.38 -35.02
CA ILE A 7 39.64 -5.28 -33.91
C ILE A 7 39.44 -4.48 -32.62
N ILE A 8 40.29 -3.48 -32.39
CA ILE A 8 40.20 -2.57 -31.23
C ILE A 8 38.89 -1.78 -31.25
N ARG A 9 38.50 -1.30 -32.43
CA ARG A 9 37.27 -0.49 -32.61
C ARG A 9 35.99 -1.31 -32.39
N THR A 10 35.96 -2.56 -32.83
CA THR A 10 34.83 -3.47 -32.61
C THR A 10 34.72 -3.90 -31.14
N LEU A 11 35.85 -4.16 -30.47
CA LEU A 11 35.88 -4.45 -29.03
C LEU A 11 35.38 -3.25 -28.19
N LEU A 12 35.81 -2.03 -28.51
CA LEU A 12 35.35 -0.80 -27.85
C LEU A 12 33.84 -0.57 -28.04
N GLN A 13 33.32 -0.79 -29.26
CA GLN A 13 31.89 -0.66 -29.53
C GLN A 13 31.08 -1.71 -28.76
N ALA A 14 31.51 -2.97 -28.76
CA ALA A 14 30.83 -4.04 -28.01
C ALA A 14 30.81 -3.76 -26.50
N LEU A 15 31.91 -3.23 -25.94
CA LEU A 15 31.99 -2.87 -24.53
C LEU A 15 31.04 -1.72 -24.16
N LEU A 16 30.93 -0.72 -25.03
CA LEU A 16 30.01 0.42 -24.84
C LEU A 16 28.54 0.00 -24.90
N PHE A 17 28.17 -0.89 -25.83
CA PHE A 17 26.82 -1.46 -25.89
C PHE A 17 26.49 -2.30 -24.65
N ALA A 18 27.43 -3.14 -24.19
CA ALA A 18 27.24 -3.93 -22.98
C ALA A 18 27.10 -3.05 -21.73
N ALA A 19 27.87 -1.96 -21.62
CA ALA A 19 27.76 -1.01 -20.52
C ALA A 19 26.42 -0.24 -20.52
N ALA A 20 25.92 0.13 -21.70
CA ALA A 20 24.62 0.80 -21.85
C ALA A 20 23.44 -0.13 -21.44
N ILE A 21 23.52 -1.42 -21.79
CA ILE A 21 22.51 -2.41 -21.39
C ILE A 21 22.55 -2.68 -19.88
N LEU A 22 23.75 -2.71 -19.27
CA LEU A 22 23.87 -2.91 -17.82
C LEU A 22 23.42 -1.69 -17.00
N LEU A 23 23.57 -0.47 -17.52
CA LEU A 23 23.05 0.74 -16.87
C LEU A 23 21.51 0.80 -16.89
N SER A 24 20.84 0.22 -17.89
CA SER A 24 19.37 0.31 -18.00
C SER A 24 18.61 -0.60 -17.05
N ILE A 25 19.28 -1.56 -16.41
CA ILE A 25 18.65 -2.53 -15.49
C ILE A 25 18.71 -2.02 -14.03
N ALA A 26 19.46 -0.95 -13.74
CA ALA A 26 19.79 -0.56 -12.37
C ALA A 26 18.80 0.40 -11.69
N THR A 27 17.76 0.93 -12.35
CA THR A 27 17.03 2.08 -11.80
C THR A 27 15.52 1.96 -11.78
N HIS A 28 14.96 0.88 -11.22
CA HIS A 28 13.56 0.88 -10.73
C HIS A 28 13.38 -0.04 -9.51
N ALA A 29 14.22 0.13 -8.48
CA ALA A 29 13.89 -0.45 -7.18
C ALA A 29 12.67 0.31 -6.63
N GLN A 30 11.47 -0.19 -6.96
CA GLN A 30 10.21 0.35 -6.46
C GLN A 30 10.23 0.30 -4.94
N VAL A 31 10.12 1.46 -4.30
CA VAL A 31 10.10 1.55 -2.83
C VAL A 31 8.78 1.00 -2.35
N GLN A 32 8.82 -0.17 -1.72
CA GLN A 32 7.66 -0.79 -1.08
C GLN A 32 7.54 -0.29 0.36
N MET A 33 6.37 0.24 0.68
CA MET A 33 5.95 0.57 2.03
C MET A 33 5.21 -0.62 2.64
N ALA A 34 5.51 -0.91 3.91
CA ALA A 34 4.80 -1.91 4.68
C ALA A 34 3.57 -1.29 5.35
N PHE A 35 2.42 -1.94 5.19
CA PHE A 35 1.17 -1.63 5.86
C PHE A 35 0.81 -2.77 6.78
N SER A 36 0.32 -2.47 7.97
CA SER A 36 -0.12 -3.48 8.94
C SER A 36 -1.19 -2.96 9.86
N GLY A 37 -1.90 -3.87 10.52
CA GLY A 37 -3.02 -3.48 11.35
C GLY A 37 -3.82 -4.63 11.90
N HIS A 38 -4.92 -4.28 12.54
CA HIS A 38 -5.93 -5.23 13.02
C HIS A 38 -7.33 -4.84 12.54
N VAL A 39 -8.09 -5.85 12.13
CA VAL A 39 -9.54 -5.78 12.01
C VAL A 39 -10.14 -6.03 13.40
N VAL A 40 -10.90 -5.07 13.90
CA VAL A 40 -11.54 -5.11 15.22
C VAL A 40 -13.04 -5.30 15.02
N MET A 41 -13.61 -6.31 15.66
CA MET A 41 -15.03 -6.65 15.54
C MET A 41 -15.63 -6.76 16.94
N PRO A 42 -16.88 -6.27 17.16
CA PRO A 42 -17.49 -6.24 18.48
C PRO A 42 -17.78 -7.63 19.07
N ASP A 43 -18.25 -8.62 18.28
CA ASP A 43 -18.48 -10.03 18.70
C ASP A 43 -18.94 -10.87 17.50
N PRO A 44 -18.51 -12.14 17.27
CA PRO A 44 -17.61 -12.99 18.07
C PRO A 44 -16.10 -12.83 17.75
N GLY A 45 -15.68 -11.67 17.23
CA GLY A 45 -14.31 -11.45 16.76
C GLY A 45 -14.13 -11.78 15.26
N PRO A 46 -12.90 -11.67 14.72
CA PRO A 46 -12.62 -11.83 13.29
C PRO A 46 -12.91 -13.24 12.76
N HIS A 47 -13.89 -13.35 11.88
CA HIS A 47 -14.26 -14.57 11.16
C HIS A 47 -14.66 -14.19 9.73
N ASP A 48 -14.36 -15.05 8.75
CA ASP A 48 -14.72 -14.86 7.34
C ASP A 48 -14.40 -13.47 6.75
N VAL A 49 -13.37 -12.81 7.31
CA VAL A 49 -12.97 -11.47 6.89
C VAL A 49 -12.19 -11.57 5.59
N THR A 50 -12.68 -10.86 4.57
CA THR A 50 -11.98 -10.68 3.30
C THR A 50 -11.43 -9.27 3.25
N MET A 51 -10.12 -9.16 3.04
CA MET A 51 -9.48 -7.87 2.77
C MET A 51 -9.02 -7.84 1.32
N THR A 52 -9.43 -6.85 0.57
CA THR A 52 -9.07 -6.66 -0.83
C THR A 52 -8.32 -5.36 -0.97
N VAL A 53 -7.19 -5.38 -1.66
CA VAL A 53 -6.40 -4.19 -1.95
C VAL A 53 -6.40 -3.97 -3.46
N VAL A 54 -7.04 -2.89 -3.89
CA VAL A 54 -7.13 -2.47 -5.29
C VAL A 54 -6.12 -1.36 -5.54
N ASN A 55 -5.31 -1.53 -6.58
CA ASN A 55 -4.36 -0.56 -7.08
C ASN A 55 -4.62 -0.38 -8.59
N GLY A 56 -5.26 0.71 -8.99
CA GLY A 56 -5.65 0.91 -10.38
C GLY A 56 -6.51 -0.27 -10.88
N THR A 57 -5.96 -1.08 -11.79
CA THR A 57 -6.60 -2.30 -12.30
C THR A 57 -6.24 -3.57 -11.53
N ASP A 58 -5.18 -3.52 -10.72
CA ASP A 58 -4.67 -4.69 -10.00
C ASP A 58 -5.43 -4.88 -8.69
N THR A 59 -6.01 -6.06 -8.53
CA THR A 59 -6.76 -6.43 -7.31
C THR A 59 -6.06 -7.59 -6.64
N THR A 60 -5.77 -7.44 -5.34
CA THR A 60 -5.16 -8.50 -4.53
C THR A 60 -6.00 -8.77 -3.30
N THR A 61 -6.42 -10.02 -3.12
CA THR A 61 -7.05 -10.45 -1.87
C THR A 61 -5.98 -10.85 -0.86
N MET A 62 -6.08 -10.29 0.34
CA MET A 62 -5.17 -10.52 1.45
C MET A 62 -5.85 -11.35 2.53
N ALA A 63 -5.11 -12.30 3.08
CA ALA A 63 -5.57 -13.07 4.23
C ALA A 63 -5.53 -12.19 5.49
N VAL A 64 -6.67 -12.11 6.19
CA VAL A 64 -6.74 -11.61 7.56
C VAL A 64 -6.59 -12.80 8.50
N ARG A 65 -5.65 -12.72 9.45
CA ARG A 65 -5.43 -13.80 10.41
C ARG A 65 -6.64 -13.94 11.35
N PRO A 66 -6.85 -15.10 12.00
CA PRO A 66 -7.96 -15.30 12.93
C PRO A 66 -8.00 -14.31 14.10
N ASN A 67 -6.86 -13.71 14.47
CA ASN A 67 -6.78 -12.65 15.48
C ASN A 67 -7.00 -11.23 14.91
N GLY A 68 -7.49 -11.13 13.67
CA GLY A 68 -7.73 -9.88 12.95
C GLY A 68 -6.48 -9.22 12.37
N ALA A 69 -5.28 -9.75 12.62
CA ALA A 69 -4.05 -9.12 12.15
C ALA A 69 -3.90 -9.24 10.63
N PHE A 70 -3.43 -8.17 10.01
CA PHE A 70 -3.09 -8.13 8.59
C PHE A 70 -1.79 -7.37 8.35
N SER A 71 -1.15 -7.69 7.23
CA SER A 71 0.00 -6.95 6.72
C SER A 71 0.12 -7.12 5.21
N PHE A 72 0.51 -6.07 4.51
CA PHE A 72 0.76 -6.10 3.08
C PHE A 72 1.82 -5.07 2.71
N PHE A 73 2.39 -5.21 1.52
CA PHE A 73 3.35 -4.26 0.96
C PHE A 73 2.72 -3.59 -0.26
N LYS A 74 2.98 -2.29 -0.44
CA LYS A 74 2.61 -1.56 -1.65
C LYS A 74 3.69 -0.58 -2.05
N THR A 75 3.84 -0.40 -3.35
CA THR A 75 4.69 0.65 -3.92
C THR A 75 4.03 2.01 -3.64
N VAL A 76 4.84 2.98 -3.20
CA VAL A 76 4.34 4.33 -2.84
C VAL A 76 3.78 5.08 -4.05
N GLU A 77 4.21 4.79 -5.27
CA GLU A 77 3.76 5.54 -6.46
C GLU A 77 2.28 5.33 -6.79
N ASP A 78 1.71 4.24 -6.31
CA ASP A 78 0.37 3.85 -6.64
C ASP A 78 -0.55 4.04 -5.43
N GLY A 79 -1.52 4.95 -5.54
CA GLY A 79 -2.62 5.00 -4.59
C GLY A 79 -3.31 3.63 -4.50
N ALA A 80 -3.92 3.34 -3.35
CA ALA A 80 -4.58 2.06 -3.16
C ALA A 80 -5.89 2.21 -2.41
N THR A 81 -6.86 1.36 -2.73
CA THR A 81 -8.09 1.24 -1.98
C THR A 81 -8.08 -0.09 -1.25
N VAL A 82 -8.22 -0.06 0.07
CA VAL A 82 -8.37 -1.25 0.91
C VAL A 82 -9.84 -1.40 1.28
N THR A 83 -10.45 -2.48 0.83
CA THR A 83 -11.82 -2.86 1.18
C THR A 83 -11.77 -4.03 2.16
N VAL A 84 -12.46 -3.90 3.28
CA VAL A 84 -12.63 -4.97 4.28
C VAL A 84 -14.10 -5.33 4.34
N SER A 85 -14.41 -6.59 4.04
CA SER A 85 -15.77 -7.13 4.09
C SER A 85 -15.83 -8.36 5.00
N CYS A 86 -16.97 -8.52 5.65
CA CYS A 86 -17.30 -9.66 6.49
C CYS A 86 -18.82 -9.84 6.46
N PRO A 87 -19.35 -11.07 6.27
CA PRO A 87 -20.79 -11.31 6.31
C PRO A 87 -21.44 -10.80 7.60
N GLY A 88 -22.54 -10.05 7.48
CA GLY A 88 -23.25 -9.45 8.63
C GLY A 88 -22.63 -8.18 9.19
N TYR A 89 -21.63 -7.61 8.52
CA TYR A 89 -20.97 -6.36 8.86
C TYR A 89 -20.96 -5.40 7.68
N ILE A 90 -20.96 -4.10 7.98
CA ILE A 90 -20.86 -3.05 6.97
C ILE A 90 -19.47 -3.11 6.34
N THR A 91 -19.41 -3.25 5.01
CA THR A 91 -18.15 -3.20 4.26
C THR A 91 -17.49 -1.84 4.42
N LYS A 92 -16.20 -1.85 4.81
CA LYS A 92 -15.39 -0.64 5.06
C LYS A 92 -14.40 -0.45 3.92
N GLU A 93 -14.25 0.79 3.47
CA GLU A 93 -13.26 1.16 2.45
C GLU A 93 -12.34 2.26 2.96
N VAL A 94 -11.02 2.07 2.81
CA VAL A 94 -9.97 3.03 3.18
C VAL A 94 -9.13 3.34 1.95
N VAL A 95 -8.98 4.63 1.63
CA VAL A 95 -8.18 5.08 0.48
C VAL A 95 -6.80 5.52 0.93
N PHE A 96 -5.76 5.01 0.31
CA PHE A 96 -4.37 5.42 0.50
C PHE A 96 -4.00 6.39 -0.60
N ASN A 97 -3.76 7.64 -0.20
CA ASN A 97 -3.28 8.67 -1.10
C ASN A 97 -1.78 8.88 -0.88
N THR A 98 -1.00 8.49 -1.85
CA THR A 98 0.45 8.54 -1.79
C THR A 98 1.03 9.71 -2.60
N ALA A 99 0.20 10.50 -3.30
CA ALA A 99 0.64 11.61 -4.13
C ALA A 99 1.47 12.65 -3.34
N GLY A 100 1.18 12.83 -2.05
CA GLY A 100 1.91 13.75 -1.17
C GLY A 100 3.29 13.24 -0.73
N ALA A 101 3.63 11.97 -0.98
CA ALA A 101 4.96 11.42 -0.71
C ALA A 101 5.98 11.75 -1.82
N GLY A 102 5.53 12.00 -3.05
CA GLY A 102 6.41 12.24 -4.21
C GLY A 102 7.42 11.12 -4.41
N ASN A 103 8.65 11.46 -4.81
CA ASN A 103 9.74 10.50 -5.05
C ASN A 103 10.51 10.13 -3.78
N MET A 104 10.01 10.45 -2.58
CA MET A 104 10.72 10.12 -1.35
C MET A 104 10.63 8.64 -1.04
N VAL A 105 11.78 8.09 -0.61
CA VAL A 105 11.84 6.73 -0.08
C VAL A 105 11.12 6.71 1.27
N CYS A 106 9.94 6.12 1.30
CA CYS A 106 9.22 5.90 2.54
C CYS A 106 9.61 4.55 3.14
N THR A 107 10.48 4.54 4.14
CA THR A 107 10.84 3.32 4.87
C THR A 107 9.96 3.07 6.10
N GLU A 108 9.10 4.03 6.45
CA GLU A 108 8.24 3.92 7.64
C GLU A 108 7.09 2.94 7.37
N GLN A 109 6.76 2.15 8.39
CA GLN A 109 5.61 1.27 8.36
C GLN A 109 4.36 2.04 8.75
N VAL A 110 3.29 1.93 7.96
CA VAL A 110 1.98 2.48 8.30
C VAL A 110 1.19 1.45 9.09
N ARG A 111 0.77 1.84 10.30
CA ARG A 111 -0.11 1.03 11.14
C ARG A 111 -1.49 1.66 11.23
N PHE A 112 -2.55 0.87 11.06
CA PHE A 112 -3.94 1.34 11.21
C PHE A 112 -4.86 0.19 11.59
N ASN A 113 -5.99 0.49 12.25
CA ASN A 113 -7.00 -0.51 12.57
C ASN A 113 -8.29 -0.24 11.80
N VAL A 114 -9.01 -1.31 11.46
CA VAL A 114 -10.32 -1.23 10.82
C VAL A 114 -11.35 -1.78 11.79
N VAL A 115 -12.21 -0.89 12.30
CA VAL A 115 -13.30 -1.29 13.19
C VAL A 115 -14.53 -1.60 12.36
N MET A 116 -15.03 -2.83 12.45
CA MET A 116 -16.23 -3.28 11.75
C MET A 116 -17.48 -3.01 12.59
N GLU A 117 -18.54 -2.56 11.92
CA GLU A 117 -19.85 -2.35 12.54
C GLU A 117 -20.84 -3.40 12.05
N ARG A 118 -21.69 -3.87 12.96
CA ARG A 118 -22.76 -4.79 12.58
C ARG A 118 -23.70 -4.11 11.61
N GLN A 119 -24.06 -4.88 10.61
CA GLN A 119 -25.01 -4.46 9.62
C GLN A 119 -26.44 -4.62 10.15
N PRO A 120 -27.30 -3.59 10.03
CA PRO A 120 -28.71 -3.75 10.34
C PRO A 120 -29.35 -4.74 9.37
N VAL A 121 -30.18 -5.66 9.90
CA VAL A 121 -30.80 -6.80 9.21
C VAL A 121 -31.59 -6.42 7.93
N ALA A 122 -31.90 -5.13 7.75
CA ALA A 122 -32.76 -4.64 6.69
C ALA A 122 -32.10 -4.47 5.31
N GLN A 123 -30.77 -4.52 5.15
CA GLN A 123 -30.12 -4.31 3.84
C GLN A 123 -28.67 -4.80 3.78
N GLU A 124 -28.23 -5.23 2.59
CA GLU A 124 -26.81 -5.30 2.20
C GLU A 124 -26.22 -3.89 1.98
N VAL A 125 -25.61 -3.28 3.00
CA VAL A 125 -25.13 -1.90 3.00
C VAL A 125 -23.60 -1.90 3.04
N ALA A 126 -23.00 -1.30 2.01
CA ALA A 126 -21.65 -0.74 2.09
C ALA A 126 -21.77 0.75 2.43
N TYR A 127 -20.72 1.36 3.01
CA TYR A 127 -20.69 2.83 3.01
C TYR A 127 -20.74 3.33 1.57
N ALA A 128 -21.57 4.35 1.31
CA ALA A 128 -21.68 4.97 -0.02
C ALA A 128 -20.38 5.69 -0.45
N ALA A 129 -19.44 5.87 0.47
CA ALA A 129 -18.13 6.49 0.27
C ALA A 129 -17.09 5.81 1.18
N PRO A 130 -15.78 5.97 0.91
CA PRO A 130 -14.73 5.53 1.82
C PRO A 130 -14.96 6.06 3.24
N VAL A 131 -14.60 5.27 4.25
CA VAL A 131 -14.69 5.72 5.65
C VAL A 131 -13.63 6.78 5.98
N GLY A 132 -12.53 6.80 5.21
CA GLY A 132 -11.48 7.79 5.32
C GLY A 132 -10.35 7.56 4.31
N SER A 133 -9.42 8.50 4.27
CA SER A 133 -8.15 8.35 3.56
C SER A 133 -6.96 8.36 4.50
N ILE A 134 -5.90 7.67 4.12
CA ILE A 134 -4.56 7.78 4.70
C ILE A 134 -3.69 8.49 3.67
N ASP A 135 -3.37 9.74 3.96
CA ASP A 135 -2.56 10.59 3.09
C ASP A 135 -1.10 10.53 3.56
N LEU A 136 -0.19 10.16 2.68
CA LEU A 136 1.24 10.24 2.94
C LEU A 136 1.75 11.63 2.60
N THR A 137 2.51 12.24 3.52
CA THR A 137 3.17 13.53 3.29
C THR A 137 4.67 13.39 3.45
N ALA A 138 5.41 13.83 2.44
CA ALA A 138 6.87 13.90 2.49
C ALA A 138 7.33 14.91 3.55
N THR A 139 8.27 14.50 4.40
CA THR A 139 8.92 15.34 5.40
C THR A 139 10.44 15.21 5.29
N ARG A 140 11.21 16.10 5.94
CA ARG A 140 12.68 15.97 5.97
C ARG A 140 13.20 14.66 6.58
N ARG A 141 12.34 13.87 7.25
CA ARG A 141 12.70 12.65 7.97
C ARG A 141 12.14 11.37 7.36
N GLY A 142 11.33 11.46 6.31
CA GLY A 142 10.58 10.31 5.77
C GLY A 142 9.17 10.71 5.38
N CYS A 143 8.27 9.74 5.28
CA CYS A 143 6.88 9.96 4.90
C CYS A 143 5.98 9.80 6.12
N THR A 144 5.24 10.86 6.47
CA THR A 144 4.33 10.82 7.61
C THR A 144 2.91 10.51 7.13
N PRO A 145 2.26 9.47 7.66
CA PRO A 145 0.87 9.17 7.33
C PRO A 145 -0.09 10.06 8.13
N HIS A 146 -1.11 10.57 7.46
CA HIS A 146 -2.17 11.39 8.04
C HIS A 146 -3.53 10.78 7.72
N PHE A 147 -4.28 10.41 8.75
CA PHE A 147 -5.64 9.93 8.55
C PHE A 147 -6.63 11.10 8.41
N ARG A 148 -7.47 11.05 7.37
CA ARG A 148 -8.56 11.99 7.13
C ARG A 148 -9.90 11.22 7.08
N PRO A 149 -10.76 11.34 8.10
CA PRO A 149 -12.08 10.71 8.04
C PRO A 149 -12.93 11.41 6.99
N VAL A 150 -13.66 10.62 6.18
CA VAL A 150 -14.61 11.13 5.17
C VAL A 150 -16.03 11.16 5.75
N VAL A 151 -16.35 10.21 6.64
CA VAL A 151 -17.60 10.19 7.40
C VAL A 151 -17.32 10.73 8.82
N PRO A 152 -18.00 11.81 9.26
CA PRO A 152 -17.88 12.29 10.63
C PRO A 152 -18.41 11.23 11.61
N GLY A 153 -17.53 10.64 12.42
CA GLY A 153 -17.91 9.86 13.60
C GLY A 153 -17.69 8.34 13.56
N THR A 154 -16.94 7.78 12.61
CA THR A 154 -16.96 6.31 12.39
C THR A 154 -15.59 5.61 12.38
N VAL A 155 -14.50 6.37 12.56
CA VAL A 155 -13.17 5.80 12.79
C VAL A 155 -12.63 6.41 14.06
N ASP A 156 -12.61 5.62 15.12
CA ASP A 156 -12.04 6.04 16.39
C ASP A 156 -10.58 6.43 16.18
N ARG A 157 -10.14 7.51 16.83
CA ARG A 157 -8.87 8.24 16.62
C ARG A 157 -7.61 7.42 16.90
N HIS A 158 -7.73 6.11 17.11
CA HIS A 158 -6.64 5.30 17.63
C HIS A 158 -5.68 4.86 16.53
N THR A 159 -4.70 5.75 16.36
CA THR A 159 -3.30 5.49 15.97
C THR A 159 -3.10 5.01 14.55
N VAL A 160 -3.30 5.93 13.59
CA VAL A 160 -2.41 5.92 12.42
C VAL A 160 -1.06 6.45 12.89
N THR A 161 -0.07 5.57 12.92
CA THR A 161 1.26 5.90 13.42
C THR A 161 2.30 5.37 12.46
N ALA A 162 3.26 6.21 12.12
CA ALA A 162 4.50 5.76 11.51
C ALA A 162 5.31 5.01 12.56
N ALA A 163 5.56 3.72 12.31
CA ALA A 163 6.55 2.96 13.07
C ALA A 163 7.88 3.00 12.31
N ARG A 164 8.95 3.35 13.03
CA ARG A 164 10.35 3.31 12.55
C ARG A 164 10.93 1.92 12.68
#